data_AF-A0A067SVC3-F1
#
_entry.id   AF-A0A067SVC3-F1
#
_cell.length_a   1.000
_cell.length_b   1.000
_cell.length_c   1.000
_cell.angle_alpha   90.00
_cell.angle_beta   90.00
_cell.angle_gamma   90.00
#
_symmetry.space_group_name_H-M   'P 1'
#
loop_
_entity.id
_entity.type
_entity.pdbx_description
1 polymer ?
#
loop_
_entity_poly.entity_id
_entity_poly.type
_entity_poly.pdbx_seq_one_letter_code
_entity_poly.pdbx_strand_id
1 'polypeptide(L)'
;MQTSQPVNTVLIDDSDPGIQYGPGWVNKPSLLAQSDPKYPMYGTLHETLNQSNLTYSFSGSSITACARVIETQPSAQTLFGVLLWTCSVDSVQISSDVGYATRGNYVGMDRSICCTLTVELNPQVQHEIYISAKGSQDQRILFDYLIYETSLAVPVADLLILPDDPTFRNIEGWEAQYSNPMTMDIDAIVSTEPKANFTYDFYGSSIL
;
A
#
# COMPACT_ATOMS: atom_id res chain seq x y z
N MET A 1 -27.29 6.93 20.82
CA MET A 1 -26.46 7.23 19.65
C MET A 1 -25.24 6.34 19.77
N GLN A 2 -25.07 5.40 18.85
CA GLN A 2 -23.92 4.49 18.85
C GLN A 2 -22.80 5.24 18.13
N THR A 3 -21.75 5.61 18.84
CA THR A 3 -20.54 6.18 18.23
C THR A 3 -19.92 5.09 17.37
N SER A 4 -19.73 5.33 16.08
CA SER A 4 -18.96 4.43 15.22
C SER A 4 -17.58 4.23 15.83
N GLN A 5 -17.12 2.99 15.91
CA GLN A 5 -15.74 2.72 16.31
C GLN A 5 -14.79 3.36 15.28
N PRO A 6 -13.65 3.92 15.71
CA PRO A 6 -12.65 4.42 14.78
C PRO A 6 -12.15 3.27 13.89
N VAL A 7 -11.96 3.57 12.61
CA VAL A 7 -11.35 2.67 11.63
C VAL A 7 -9.87 3.03 11.55
N ASN A 8 -9.01 2.02 11.70
CA ASN A 8 -7.57 2.17 11.60
C ASN A 8 -7.08 1.55 10.30
N THR A 9 -6.13 2.22 9.63
CA THR A 9 -5.40 1.66 8.49
C THR A 9 -4.13 0.98 9.00
N VAL A 10 -4.11 -0.35 8.88
CA VAL A 10 -2.98 -1.19 9.26
C VAL A 10 -2.11 -1.43 8.03
N LEU A 11 -0.81 -1.22 8.18
CA LEU A 11 0.20 -1.56 7.19
C LEU A 11 0.89 -2.87 7.57
N ILE A 12 1.04 -3.74 6.59
CA ILE A 12 1.73 -5.02 6.72
C ILE A 12 2.88 -5.05 5.72
N ASP A 13 4.09 -5.03 6.25
CA ASP A 13 5.35 -5.07 5.52
C ASP A 13 5.58 -6.40 4.79
N ASP A 14 6.39 -6.39 3.72
CA ASP A 14 6.73 -7.58 2.94
C ASP A 14 7.45 -8.66 3.75
N SER A 15 8.09 -8.30 4.86
CA SER A 15 8.75 -9.25 5.74
C SER A 15 7.84 -9.84 6.81
N ASP A 16 6.56 -9.46 6.89
CA ASP A 16 5.62 -9.99 7.87
C ASP A 16 5.44 -11.52 7.70
N PRO A 17 5.67 -12.33 8.76
CA PRO A 17 5.63 -13.78 8.67
C PRO A 17 4.23 -14.36 8.43
N GLY A 18 3.18 -13.54 8.57
CA GLY A 18 1.82 -13.88 8.18
C GLY A 18 1.63 -13.93 6.67
N ILE A 19 2.47 -13.26 5.88
CA ILE A 19 2.45 -13.35 4.42
C ILE A 19 3.05 -14.69 3.98
N GLN A 20 2.25 -15.49 3.30
CA GLN A 20 2.69 -16.76 2.74
C GLN A 20 3.07 -16.57 1.27
N TYR A 21 4.37 -16.55 0.98
CA TYR A 21 4.88 -16.47 -0.38
C TYR A 21 4.95 -17.84 -1.05
N GLY A 22 4.42 -17.93 -2.26
CA GLY A 22 4.61 -19.09 -3.14
C GLY A 22 6.05 -19.23 -3.64
N PRO A 23 6.39 -20.35 -4.30
CA PRO A 23 7.71 -20.52 -4.89
C PRO A 23 8.04 -19.42 -5.91
N GLY A 24 9.26 -18.87 -5.85
CA GLY A 24 9.76 -17.89 -6.82
C GLY A 24 9.87 -16.44 -6.33
N TRP A 25 9.31 -16.12 -5.16
CA TRP A 25 9.58 -14.86 -4.48
C TRP A 25 10.96 -14.86 -3.83
N VAL A 26 11.66 -13.74 -3.94
CA VAL A 26 12.99 -13.53 -3.37
C VAL A 26 13.01 -12.18 -2.68
N ASN A 27 13.36 -12.17 -1.39
CA ASN A 27 13.60 -10.94 -0.66
C ASN A 27 14.80 -10.18 -1.26
N LYS A 28 14.65 -8.86 -1.42
CA LYS A 28 15.66 -7.95 -1.96
C LYS A 28 15.83 -6.76 -1.01
N PRO A 29 17.04 -6.51 -0.51
CA PRO A 29 17.33 -5.26 0.16
C PRO A 29 17.34 -4.11 -0.85
N SER A 30 16.83 -2.96 -0.43
CA SER A 30 16.92 -1.71 -1.18
C SER A 30 18.37 -1.22 -1.26
N LEU A 31 18.75 -0.72 -2.42
CA LEU A 31 20.01 -0.01 -2.62
C LEU A 31 19.82 1.52 -2.59
N LEU A 32 18.58 1.98 -2.43
CA LEU A 32 18.25 3.40 -2.37
C LEU A 32 18.59 3.96 -0.99
N ALA A 33 18.83 5.26 -0.92
CA ALA A 33 18.91 5.96 0.37
C ALA A 33 17.53 6.01 1.02
N GLN A 34 17.45 5.97 2.35
CA GLN A 34 16.17 6.07 3.07
C GLN A 34 15.40 7.37 2.79
N SER A 35 16.11 8.43 2.38
CA SER A 35 15.53 9.70 1.96
C SER A 35 14.95 9.67 0.53
N ASP A 36 15.17 8.60 -0.23
CA ASP A 36 14.63 8.45 -1.58
C ASP A 36 13.13 8.12 -1.48
N PRO A 37 12.23 8.88 -2.14
CA PRO A 37 10.79 8.60 -2.12
C PRO A 37 10.40 7.22 -2.68
N LYS A 38 11.29 6.52 -3.38
CA LYS A 38 11.10 5.16 -3.89
C LYS A 38 11.71 4.09 -2.99
N TYR A 39 12.29 4.48 -1.86
CA TYR A 39 12.78 3.57 -0.84
C TYR A 39 11.61 2.74 -0.32
N PRO A 40 11.71 1.40 -0.35
CA PRO A 40 10.61 0.55 0.09
C PRO A 40 10.47 0.60 1.61
N MET A 41 9.31 0.16 2.11
CA MET A 41 9.08 0.12 3.55
C MET A 41 10.15 -0.73 4.24
N TYR A 42 10.73 -0.20 5.31
CA TYR A 42 11.85 -0.79 6.05
C TYR A 42 13.09 -1.23 5.23
N GLY A 43 13.19 -0.84 3.96
CA GLY A 43 14.33 -1.12 3.10
C GLY A 43 14.35 -2.51 2.49
N THR A 44 13.26 -3.26 2.53
CA THR A 44 13.12 -4.56 1.85
C THR A 44 11.95 -4.58 0.88
N LEU A 45 12.00 -5.49 -0.08
CA LEU A 45 10.86 -5.85 -0.91
C LEU A 45 11.00 -7.30 -1.36
N HIS A 46 9.91 -7.93 -1.77
CA HIS A 46 9.94 -9.23 -2.43
C HIS A 46 9.82 -9.05 -3.94
N GLU A 47 10.71 -9.72 -4.69
CA GLU A 47 10.70 -9.76 -6.15
C GLU A 47 10.29 -11.15 -6.64
N THR A 48 9.47 -11.22 -7.69
CA THR A 48 9.29 -12.46 -8.46
C THR A 48 9.56 -12.23 -9.95
N LEU A 49 10.26 -13.20 -10.55
CA LEU A 49 10.53 -13.31 -11.99
C LEU A 49 9.73 -14.44 -12.63
N ASN A 50 8.84 -15.09 -11.88
CA ASN A 50 8.06 -16.24 -12.33
C ASN A 50 6.57 -16.01 -12.01
N GLN A 51 5.71 -16.88 -12.56
CA GLN A 51 4.38 -17.00 -12.03
C GLN A 51 4.44 -17.55 -10.61
N SER A 52 3.91 -16.79 -9.66
CA SER A 52 3.85 -17.14 -8.25
C SER A 52 2.59 -16.57 -7.61
N ASN A 53 2.42 -16.81 -6.32
CA ASN A 53 1.31 -16.27 -5.54
C ASN A 53 1.78 -15.79 -4.18
N LEU A 54 0.95 -15.01 -3.51
CA LEU A 54 1.08 -14.73 -2.08
C LEU A 54 -0.31 -14.75 -1.45
N THR A 55 -0.39 -15.10 -0.17
CA THR A 55 -1.62 -15.01 0.61
C THR A 55 -1.39 -14.31 1.94
N TYR A 56 -2.45 -13.68 2.45
CA TYR A 56 -2.45 -13.06 3.76
C TYR A 56 -3.85 -13.10 4.37
N SER A 57 -3.94 -13.45 5.65
CA SER A 57 -5.21 -13.44 6.39
C SER A 57 -5.32 -12.17 7.23
N PHE A 58 -6.45 -11.48 7.14
CA PHE A 58 -6.69 -10.22 7.84
C PHE A 58 -8.09 -10.21 8.47
N SER A 59 -8.32 -9.34 9.46
CA SER A 59 -9.65 -9.10 10.02
C SER A 59 -9.97 -7.61 9.86
N GLY A 60 -10.73 -7.29 8.83
CA GLY A 60 -10.92 -5.91 8.38
C GLY A 60 -12.03 -5.76 7.35
N SER A 61 -12.39 -4.52 7.04
CA SER A 61 -13.49 -4.16 6.11
C SER A 61 -13.02 -3.90 4.68
N SER A 62 -11.75 -3.56 4.49
CA SER A 62 -11.14 -3.28 3.17
C SER A 62 -9.70 -3.76 3.15
N ILE A 63 -9.15 -3.98 1.94
CA ILE A 63 -7.75 -4.32 1.74
C ILE A 63 -7.26 -3.76 0.41
N THR A 64 -6.03 -3.25 0.42
CA THR A 64 -5.30 -2.81 -0.78
C THR A 64 -3.91 -3.44 -0.79
N ALA A 65 -3.54 -4.04 -1.92
CA ALA A 65 -2.21 -4.60 -2.13
C ALA A 65 -1.69 -4.14 -3.49
N CYS A 66 -0.55 -3.46 -3.48
CA CYS A 66 0.08 -2.90 -4.67
C CYS A 66 1.41 -3.59 -4.96
N ALA A 67 1.76 -3.66 -6.23
CA ALA A 67 3.07 -4.09 -6.69
C ALA A 67 3.61 -3.13 -7.74
N ARG A 68 4.94 -2.99 -7.80
CA ARG A 68 5.61 -2.30 -8.89
C ARG A 68 6.00 -3.28 -9.97
N VAL A 69 5.79 -2.90 -11.22
CA VAL A 69 6.24 -3.67 -12.39
C VAL A 69 7.41 -2.96 -13.03
N ILE A 70 8.56 -3.65 -13.10
CA ILE A 70 9.75 -3.16 -13.78
C ILE A 70 9.95 -3.94 -15.08
N GLU A 71 9.94 -3.21 -16.19
CA GLU A 71 10.13 -3.77 -17.53
C GLU A 71 11.56 -3.47 -18.03
N THR A 72 12.22 -4.45 -18.63
CA THR A 72 13.53 -4.25 -19.30
C THR A 72 13.36 -3.55 -20.64
N GLN A 73 12.25 -3.81 -21.33
CA GLN A 73 11.87 -3.14 -22.58
C GLN A 73 10.39 -2.76 -22.55
N PRO A 74 10.03 -1.51 -22.87
CA PRO A 74 8.64 -1.10 -22.98
C PRO A 74 8.01 -1.83 -24.17
N SER A 75 7.12 -2.79 -23.89
CA SER A 75 6.36 -3.49 -24.94
C SER A 75 4.93 -2.96 -25.00
N ALA A 76 4.34 -2.85 -26.20
CA ALA A 76 2.96 -2.38 -26.35
C ALA A 76 1.92 -3.30 -25.68
N GLN A 77 2.31 -4.54 -25.35
CA GLN A 77 1.46 -5.52 -24.66
C GLN A 77 1.21 -5.15 -23.19
N THR A 78 1.96 -4.21 -22.63
CA THR A 78 1.91 -3.92 -21.18
C THR A 78 0.78 -2.95 -20.80
N LEU A 79 -0.02 -2.51 -21.77
CA LEU A 79 -1.31 -1.83 -21.51
C LEU A 79 -2.29 -2.70 -20.71
N PHE A 80 -2.06 -4.01 -20.60
CA PHE A 80 -2.88 -4.96 -19.85
C PHE A 80 -2.21 -5.45 -18.55
N GLY A 81 -1.51 -4.56 -17.83
CA GLY A 81 -0.86 -4.89 -16.54
C GLY A 81 -1.77 -5.63 -15.55
N VAL A 82 -3.09 -5.43 -15.64
CA VAL A 82 -4.14 -6.13 -14.88
C VAL A 82 -4.00 -7.66 -14.88
N LEU A 83 -3.45 -8.27 -15.94
CA LEU A 83 -3.27 -9.73 -15.99
C LEU A 83 -2.04 -10.25 -15.22
N LEU A 84 -1.14 -9.35 -14.83
CA LEU A 84 0.10 -9.67 -14.12
C LEU A 84 -0.10 -9.72 -12.60
N TRP A 85 -1.14 -9.06 -12.11
CA TRP A 85 -1.45 -8.91 -10.70
C TRP A 85 -2.96 -9.05 -10.51
N THR A 86 -3.40 -10.27 -10.23
CA THR A 86 -4.82 -10.58 -10.02
C THR A 86 -5.05 -10.95 -8.57
N CYS A 87 -6.10 -10.43 -7.96
CA CYS A 87 -6.40 -10.70 -6.56
C CYS A 87 -7.82 -11.22 -6.35
N SER A 88 -8.00 -11.98 -5.28
CA SER A 88 -9.31 -12.37 -4.77
C SER A 88 -9.32 -12.27 -3.26
N VAL A 89 -10.47 -11.92 -2.68
CA VAL A 89 -10.72 -12.02 -1.24
C VAL A 89 -11.78 -13.07 -1.01
N ASP A 90 -11.51 -14.05 -0.15
CA ASP A 90 -12.39 -15.20 0.11
C ASP A 90 -12.86 -15.91 -1.17
N SER A 91 -11.91 -16.12 -2.10
CA SER A 91 -12.16 -16.68 -3.44
C SER A 91 -13.05 -15.83 -4.38
N VAL A 92 -13.42 -14.61 -3.98
CA VAL A 92 -14.13 -13.65 -4.84
C VAL A 92 -13.11 -12.72 -5.49
N GLN A 93 -13.04 -12.73 -6.81
CA GLN A 93 -12.11 -11.87 -7.56
C GLN A 93 -12.43 -10.38 -7.35
N ILE A 94 -11.40 -9.58 -7.07
CA ILE A 94 -11.51 -8.13 -6.89
C ILE A 94 -10.84 -7.39 -8.04
N SER A 95 -11.22 -6.13 -8.23
CA SER A 95 -10.70 -5.28 -9.29
C SER A 95 -9.21 -4.97 -9.07
N SER A 96 -8.47 -4.93 -10.18
CA SER A 96 -7.09 -4.45 -10.20
C SER A 96 -7.01 -3.23 -11.11
N ASP A 97 -6.33 -2.19 -10.66
CA ASP A 97 -6.11 -0.96 -11.40
C ASP A 97 -4.60 -0.78 -11.63
N VAL A 98 -4.26 -0.19 -12.78
CA VAL A 98 -2.88 0.13 -13.14
C VAL A 98 -2.70 1.63 -12.95
N GLY A 99 -2.08 1.99 -11.84
CA GLY A 99 -1.66 3.35 -11.55
C GLY A 99 -0.36 3.69 -12.27
N TYR A 100 -0.34 4.82 -12.95
CA TYR A 100 0.92 5.45 -13.35
C TYR A 100 1.37 6.34 -12.19
N ALA A 101 2.53 6.06 -11.62
CA ALA A 101 3.12 6.94 -10.62
C ALA A 101 3.54 8.26 -11.30
N THR A 102 2.61 9.20 -11.42
CA THR A 102 2.88 10.56 -11.91
C THR A 102 3.35 11.45 -10.76
N ARG A 103 4.44 11.10 -10.07
CA ARG A 103 5.09 12.05 -9.16
C ARG A 103 6.10 12.88 -9.97
N GLY A 104 5.62 14.02 -10.49
CA GLY A 104 6.42 15.05 -11.17
C GLY A 104 6.60 14.88 -12.69
N ASN A 105 7.44 15.73 -13.27
CA ASN A 105 7.76 15.75 -14.72
C ASN A 105 8.64 14.57 -15.19
N TYR A 106 9.02 13.66 -14.29
CA TYR A 106 9.76 12.46 -14.65
C TYR A 106 8.77 11.35 -14.99
N VAL A 107 8.62 11.07 -16.28
CA VAL A 107 7.95 9.86 -16.79
C VAL A 107 8.85 8.66 -16.49
N GLY A 108 8.99 8.32 -15.21
CA GLY A 108 9.55 7.03 -14.80
C GLY A 108 8.55 5.94 -15.17
N MET A 109 9.00 4.91 -15.87
CA MET A 109 8.15 3.79 -16.30
C MET A 109 7.75 2.84 -15.16
N ASP A 110 7.91 3.25 -13.90
CA ASP A 110 7.54 2.43 -12.75
C ASP A 110 6.02 2.44 -12.63
N ARG A 111 5.39 1.37 -13.11
CA ARG A 111 3.94 1.18 -13.02
C ARG A 111 3.61 0.55 -11.69
N SER A 112 2.64 1.11 -10.99
CA SER A 112 2.04 0.46 -9.84
C SER A 112 0.79 -0.27 -10.30
N ILE A 113 0.59 -1.50 -9.84
CA ILE A 113 -0.63 -2.26 -10.06
C ILE A 113 -1.18 -2.59 -8.70
N CYS A 114 -2.40 -2.13 -8.43
CA CYS A 114 -3.03 -2.27 -7.13
C CYS A 114 -4.31 -3.08 -7.28
N CYS A 115 -4.51 -3.99 -6.34
CA CYS A 115 -5.84 -4.54 -6.09
C CYS A 115 -6.44 -3.80 -4.92
N THR A 116 -7.65 -3.30 -5.10
CA THR A 116 -8.40 -2.61 -4.04
C THR A 116 -9.77 -3.23 -3.95
N LEU A 117 -10.13 -3.64 -2.74
CA LEU A 117 -11.46 -4.12 -2.47
C LEU A 117 -12.43 -2.93 -2.40
N THR A 118 -13.41 -2.90 -3.30
CA THR A 118 -14.41 -1.81 -3.39
C THR A 118 -15.73 -2.12 -2.68
N VAL A 119 -15.88 -3.34 -2.16
CA VAL A 119 -17.06 -3.79 -1.42
C VAL A 119 -16.67 -3.97 0.04
N GLU A 120 -17.42 -3.33 0.94
CA GLU A 120 -17.17 -3.41 2.38
C GLU A 120 -17.41 -4.84 2.89
N LEU A 121 -16.40 -5.39 3.59
CA LEU A 121 -16.50 -6.67 4.29
C LEU A 121 -16.96 -6.51 5.72
N ASN A 122 -17.28 -7.62 6.37
CA ASN A 122 -17.54 -7.60 7.80
C ASN A 122 -16.22 -7.50 8.58
N PRO A 123 -15.92 -6.37 9.25
CA PRO A 123 -14.63 -6.18 9.93
C PRO A 123 -14.40 -7.12 11.12
N GLN A 124 -15.43 -7.85 11.57
CA GLN A 124 -15.36 -8.81 12.68
C GLN A 124 -15.02 -10.24 12.21
N VAL A 125 -14.91 -10.45 10.90
CA VAL A 125 -14.63 -11.77 10.30
C VAL A 125 -13.20 -11.79 9.79
N GLN A 126 -12.57 -12.97 9.85
CA GLN A 126 -11.29 -13.19 9.21
C GLN A 126 -11.50 -13.47 7.73
N HIS A 127 -10.78 -12.72 6.91
CA HIS A 127 -10.77 -12.80 5.46
C HIS A 127 -9.37 -13.23 4.99
N GLU A 128 -9.29 -13.77 3.78
CA GLU A 128 -8.01 -14.09 3.14
C GLU A 128 -7.91 -13.40 1.78
N ILE A 129 -6.85 -12.62 1.58
CA ILE A 129 -6.46 -12.18 0.25
C ILE A 129 -5.53 -13.22 -0.38
N TYR A 130 -5.85 -13.60 -1.62
CA TYR A 130 -5.00 -14.39 -2.50
C TYR A 130 -4.60 -13.53 -3.69
N ILE A 131 -3.31 -13.45 -3.97
CA ILE A 131 -2.76 -12.70 -5.10
C ILE A 131 -1.98 -13.65 -5.99
N SER A 132 -2.25 -13.60 -7.29
CA SER A 132 -1.48 -14.29 -8.33
C SER A 132 -0.66 -13.27 -9.12
N ALA A 133 0.66 -13.42 -9.05
CA ALA A 133 1.65 -12.59 -9.74
C ALA A 133 2.24 -13.34 -10.94
N LYS A 134 2.30 -12.71 -12.12
CA LYS A 134 2.91 -13.31 -13.33
C LYS A 134 4.17 -12.56 -13.74
N GLY A 135 5.26 -12.77 -13.00
CA GLY A 135 6.57 -12.22 -13.34
C GLY A 135 7.24 -12.98 -14.49
N SER A 136 8.24 -12.34 -15.10
CA SER A 136 9.16 -12.89 -16.10
C SER A 136 10.54 -12.20 -16.01
N GLN A 137 11.53 -12.67 -16.77
CA GLN A 137 12.85 -12.00 -16.83
C GLN A 137 12.77 -10.57 -17.39
N ASP A 138 11.87 -10.34 -18.33
CA ASP A 138 11.67 -9.02 -18.94
C ASP A 138 10.69 -8.15 -18.15
N GLN A 139 9.97 -8.75 -17.20
CA GLN A 139 8.89 -8.10 -16.46
C GLN A 139 8.84 -8.56 -15.00
N ARG A 140 9.48 -7.78 -14.14
CA ARG A 140 9.70 -8.11 -12.74
C ARG A 140 8.61 -7.50 -11.89
N ILE A 141 8.09 -8.26 -10.93
CA ILE A 141 7.06 -7.78 -10.00
C ILE A 141 7.69 -7.61 -8.63
N LEU A 142 7.59 -6.42 -8.06
CA LEU A 142 8.09 -6.06 -6.74
C LEU A 142 6.91 -5.78 -5.80
N PHE A 143 6.85 -6.47 -4.68
CA PHE A 143 5.87 -6.27 -3.63
C PHE A 143 6.57 -5.75 -2.36
N ASP A 144 5.96 -4.77 -1.69
CA ASP A 144 6.57 -4.01 -0.59
C ASP A 144 5.67 -4.05 0.66
N TYR A 145 4.39 -3.72 0.54
CA TYR A 145 3.46 -3.85 1.64
C TYR A 145 2.02 -3.99 1.14
N LEU A 146 1.14 -4.39 2.04
CA LEU A 146 -0.31 -4.26 1.87
C LEU A 146 -0.89 -3.44 3.02
N ILE A 147 -2.07 -2.89 2.80
CA ILE A 147 -2.82 -2.16 3.83
C ILE A 147 -4.23 -2.70 3.94
N TYR A 148 -4.79 -2.71 5.14
CA TYR A 148 -6.19 -3.05 5.35
C TYR A 148 -6.80 -2.17 6.44
N GLU A 149 -8.10 -1.95 6.38
CA GLU A 149 -8.83 -1.19 7.39
C GLU A 149 -9.49 -2.12 8.41
N THR A 150 -9.40 -1.77 9.69
CA THR A 150 -10.06 -2.53 10.75
C THR A 150 -10.56 -1.66 11.89
N SER A 151 -11.66 -2.07 12.51
CA SER A 151 -12.16 -1.51 13.78
C SER A 151 -11.76 -2.35 15.00
N LEU A 152 -11.04 -3.46 14.77
CA LEU A 152 -10.54 -4.33 15.82
C LEU A 152 -9.23 -3.79 16.40
N ALA A 153 -9.04 -4.02 17.69
CA ALA A 153 -7.74 -3.78 18.31
C ALA A 153 -6.74 -4.83 17.79
N VAL A 154 -5.68 -4.37 17.14
CA VAL A 154 -4.58 -5.23 16.68
C VAL A 154 -3.46 -5.20 17.75
N PRO A 155 -2.95 -6.36 18.20
CA PRO A 155 -1.98 -6.40 19.31
C PRO A 155 -0.67 -5.65 19.01
N VAL A 156 -0.17 -5.79 17.77
CA VAL A 156 1.03 -5.15 17.24
C VAL A 156 0.77 -4.89 15.76
N ALA A 157 0.91 -3.64 15.32
CA ALA A 157 0.69 -3.24 13.95
C ALA A 157 1.42 -1.93 13.67
N ASP A 158 1.85 -1.76 12.42
CA ASP A 158 2.22 -0.45 11.91
C ASP A 158 0.97 0.27 11.44
N LEU A 159 0.80 1.51 11.89
CA LEU A 159 -0.33 2.35 11.50
C LEU A 159 0.11 3.27 10.37
N LEU A 160 -0.61 3.22 9.25
CA LEU A 160 -0.42 4.16 8.16
C LEU A 160 -1.29 5.39 8.41
N ILE A 161 -0.65 6.51 8.74
CA ILE A 161 -1.32 7.80 8.88
C ILE A 161 -1.07 8.58 7.59
N LEU A 162 -2.14 8.83 6.84
CA LEU A 162 -2.07 9.58 5.59
C LEU A 162 -2.19 11.09 5.86
N PRO A 163 -1.63 11.96 5.01
CA PRO A 163 -1.71 13.40 5.21
C PRO A 163 -3.15 13.92 5.35
N ASP A 164 -4.12 13.30 4.68
CA ASP A 164 -5.53 13.65 4.74
C ASP A 164 -6.31 13.00 5.91
N ASP A 165 -5.61 12.35 6.85
CA ASP A 165 -6.23 11.67 7.98
C ASP A 165 -7.01 12.68 8.87
N PRO A 166 -8.33 12.50 9.04
CA PRO A 166 -9.17 13.44 9.79
C PRO A 166 -8.87 13.48 11.30
N THR A 167 -8.07 12.54 11.81
CA THR A 167 -7.65 12.51 13.21
C THR A 167 -6.55 13.52 13.51
N PHE A 168 -5.93 14.12 12.48
CA PHE A 168 -5.00 15.22 12.68
C PHE A 168 -5.71 16.45 13.24
N ARG A 169 -5.20 16.93 14.38
CA ARG A 169 -5.64 18.15 15.06
C ARG A 169 -4.48 19.14 15.17
N ASN A 170 -4.81 20.38 15.50
CA ASN A 170 -3.84 21.46 15.72
C ASN A 170 -2.88 21.68 14.53
N ILE A 171 -3.35 21.50 13.30
CA ILE A 171 -2.56 21.65 12.07
C ILE A 171 -2.20 23.10 11.70
N GLU A 172 -2.19 24.02 12.68
CA GLU A 172 -1.80 25.40 12.45
C GLU A 172 -0.32 25.46 12.02
N GLY A 173 -0.03 26.24 10.97
CA GLY A 173 1.30 26.27 10.36
C GLY A 173 1.64 25.08 9.47
N TRP A 174 0.63 24.30 9.05
CA TRP A 174 0.76 23.24 8.05
C TRP A 174 -0.17 23.49 6.85
N GLU A 175 0.30 23.19 5.65
CA GLU A 175 -0.47 23.29 4.42
C GLU A 175 -0.42 21.98 3.63
N ALA A 176 -1.58 21.57 3.12
CA ALA A 176 -1.66 20.47 2.19
C ALA A 176 -1.00 20.86 0.86
N GLN A 177 -0.05 20.03 0.41
CA GLN A 177 0.55 20.12 -0.90
C GLN A 177 -0.12 19.10 -1.82
N TYR A 178 -0.70 19.59 -2.90
CA TYR A 178 -1.43 18.77 -3.87
C TYR A 178 -0.50 18.33 -5.00
N SER A 179 -0.56 17.05 -5.39
CA SER A 179 0.17 16.54 -6.55
C SER A 179 -0.47 17.04 -7.86
N ASN A 180 -1.79 17.14 -7.88
CA ASN A 180 -2.59 17.64 -9.00
C ASN A 180 -3.71 18.56 -8.48
N PRO A 181 -3.72 19.86 -8.85
CA PRO A 181 -4.75 20.78 -8.39
C PRO A 181 -6.16 20.46 -8.90
N MET A 182 -6.31 19.59 -9.91
CA MET A 182 -7.63 19.18 -10.42
C MET A 182 -8.26 18.03 -9.63
N THR A 183 -7.47 17.08 -9.14
CA THR A 183 -8.00 15.93 -8.38
C THR A 183 -8.13 16.23 -6.89
N MET A 184 -7.47 17.30 -6.41
CA MET A 184 -7.36 17.64 -4.99
C MET A 184 -6.73 16.53 -4.14
N ASP A 185 -5.94 15.63 -4.77
CA ASP A 185 -5.21 14.59 -4.05
C ASP A 185 -4.04 15.22 -3.27
N ILE A 186 -4.09 15.09 -1.95
CA ILE A 186 -3.04 15.57 -1.05
C ILE A 186 -1.84 14.63 -1.17
N ASP A 187 -0.71 15.17 -1.62
CA ASP A 187 0.54 14.42 -1.78
C ASP A 187 1.35 14.40 -0.48
N ALA A 188 1.35 15.53 0.21
CA ALA A 188 2.05 15.74 1.47
C ALA A 188 1.38 16.87 2.26
N ILE A 189 1.67 16.95 3.55
CA ILE A 189 1.44 18.15 4.35
C ILE A 189 2.80 18.73 4.71
N VAL A 190 3.00 20.01 4.40
CA VAL A 190 4.26 20.73 4.60
C VAL A 190 4.08 21.82 5.63
N SER A 191 5.08 21.98 6.48
CA SER A 191 5.06 23.05 7.48
C SER A 191 5.39 24.38 6.83
N THR A 192 4.57 25.40 7.08
CA THR A 192 4.79 26.79 6.68
C THR A 192 5.46 27.63 7.76
N GLU A 193 5.62 27.08 8.97
CA GLU A 193 6.19 27.77 10.12
C GLU A 193 7.25 26.93 10.85
N PRO A 194 8.40 27.51 11.27
CA PRO A 194 9.47 26.75 11.96
C PRO A 194 9.07 26.05 13.27
N LYS A 195 7.88 26.30 13.80
CA LYS A 195 7.36 25.75 15.06
C LYS A 195 5.98 25.13 14.90
N ALA A 196 5.57 24.81 13.67
CA ALA A 196 4.32 24.11 13.45
C ALA A 196 4.34 22.77 14.17
N ASN A 197 3.23 22.45 14.81
CA ASN A 197 3.01 21.18 15.49
C ASN A 197 1.73 20.58 14.94
N PHE A 198 1.54 19.28 15.09
CA PHE A 198 0.24 18.67 14.92
C PHE A 198 0.02 17.70 16.07
N THR A 199 -1.23 17.31 16.30
CA THR A 199 -1.58 16.31 17.31
C THR A 199 -2.36 15.20 16.63
N TYR A 200 -2.04 13.97 16.99
CA TYR A 200 -2.74 12.77 16.54
C TYR A 200 -3.22 12.02 17.78
N ASP A 201 -4.51 11.70 17.82
CA ASP A 201 -5.08 10.90 18.90
C ASP A 201 -4.70 9.43 18.68
N PHE A 202 -3.64 8.97 19.35
CA PHE A 202 -3.22 7.57 19.28
C PHE A 202 -4.06 6.68 20.19
N TYR A 203 -4.70 5.67 19.60
CA TYR A 203 -5.48 4.67 20.32
C TYR A 203 -4.73 3.34 20.40
N GLY A 204 -3.75 3.27 21.28
CA GLY A 204 -2.97 2.05 21.57
C GLY A 204 -2.33 2.10 22.95
N SER A 205 -1.59 1.06 23.32
CA SER A 205 -0.91 0.97 24.62
C SER A 205 0.49 1.61 24.62
N SER A 206 1.17 1.65 23.47
CA SER A 206 2.53 2.19 23.33
C SER A 206 2.89 2.46 21.87
N ILE A 207 3.81 3.40 21.64
CA ILE A 207 4.52 3.63 20.38
C ILE A 207 5.97 3.20 20.60
N LEU A 208 6.55 2.43 19.69
CA LEU A 208 7.93 1.93 19.76
C LEU A 208 8.89 2.82 18.97
#